data_AF-A0A1H9CEW1-F1
#
_entry.id   AF-A0A1H9CEW1-F1
#
_cell.length_a   1.000
_cell.length_b   1.000
_cell.length_c   1.000
_cell.angle_alpha   90.00
_cell.angle_beta   90.00
_cell.angle_gamma   90.00
#
_symmetry.space_group_name_H-M   'P 1'
#
loop_
_entity.id
_entity.type
_entity.pdbx_description
1 polymer ?
#
loop_
_entity_poly.entity_id
_entity_poly.type
_entity_poly.pdbx_seq_one_letter_code
_entity_poly.pdbx_strand_id
1 'polypeptide(L)'
;MDIFIASNRQLPIRYYVQEAVWIRRGGSTKLPDLTLPFFVEVEINSHYNLSIIRDYIIDFQKQYKQTEIQILIKNTAFLAAMQDMLASHEQPHHAITIYPLWTN
;
A
#
# COMPACT_ATOMS: atom_id res chain seq x y z
N MET A 1 6.78 -0.22 -10.78
CA MET A 1 6.29 -0.85 -9.53
C MET A 1 7.02 -0.20 -8.39
N ASP A 2 6.32 0.68 -7.70
CA ASP A 2 6.97 1.62 -6.79
C ASP A 2 6.60 1.28 -5.34
N ILE A 3 5.44 0.64 -5.16
CA ILE A 3 4.86 0.30 -3.87
C ILE A 3 4.22 -1.10 -3.96
N PHE A 4 4.39 -1.91 -2.92
CA PHE A 4 3.61 -3.11 -2.68
C PHE A 4 2.76 -2.89 -1.43
N ILE A 5 1.49 -3.28 -1.49
CA ILE A 5 0.57 -3.24 -0.35
C ILE A 5 0.10 -4.66 -0.10
N ALA A 6 0.32 -5.18 1.11
CA ALA A 6 -0.15 -6.47 1.53
C ALA A 6 -1.07 -6.38 2.74
N SER A 7 -1.99 -7.33 2.89
CA SER A 7 -2.97 -7.37 3.97
C SER A 7 -3.36 -8.80 4.35
N ASN A 8 -3.85 -8.96 5.58
CA ASN A 8 -4.54 -10.16 6.04
C ASN A 8 -5.97 -10.32 5.46
N ARG A 9 -6.48 -9.33 4.72
CA ARG A 9 -7.75 -9.39 3.97
C ARG A 9 -7.51 -9.16 2.47
N GLN A 10 -8.43 -9.64 1.63
CA GLN A 10 -8.31 -9.52 0.18
C GLN A 10 -8.38 -8.06 -0.27
N LEU A 11 -7.31 -7.59 -0.90
CA LEU A 11 -7.18 -6.22 -1.39
C LEU A 11 -7.89 -6.02 -2.74
N PRO A 12 -8.68 -4.95 -2.91
CA PRO A 12 -9.37 -4.67 -4.16
C PRO A 12 -8.44 -4.12 -5.26
N ILE A 13 -8.63 -4.56 -6.51
CA ILE A 13 -7.96 -3.99 -7.69
C ILE A 13 -8.62 -2.65 -8.07
N ARG A 14 -7.81 -1.65 -8.44
CA ARG A 14 -8.27 -0.31 -8.83
C ARG A 14 -7.40 0.29 -9.94
N TYR A 15 -8.02 1.07 -10.82
CA TYR A 15 -7.36 1.74 -11.92
C TYR A 15 -7.84 3.19 -12.00
N TYR A 16 -6.93 4.13 -11.74
CA TYR A 16 -7.17 5.57 -11.81
C TYR A 16 -6.42 6.08 -13.05
N VAL A 17 -7.11 6.02 -14.20
CA VAL A 17 -6.48 6.23 -15.51
C VAL A 17 -6.02 7.67 -15.70
N GLN A 18 -6.79 8.65 -15.19
CA GLN A 18 -6.45 10.07 -15.33
C GLN A 18 -5.24 10.45 -14.49
N GLU A 19 -5.11 9.81 -13.33
CA GLU A 19 -4.07 10.02 -12.34
C GLU A 19 -2.86 9.09 -12.56
N ALA A 20 -2.90 8.21 -13.56
CA ALA A 20 -1.87 7.23 -13.84
C ALA A 20 -1.46 6.43 -12.59
N VAL A 21 -2.46 5.90 -11.88
CA VAL A 21 -2.28 4.99 -10.74
C VAL A 21 -2.95 3.66 -11.02
N TRP A 22 -2.18 2.57 -10.94
CA TRP A 22 -2.67 1.21 -11.13
C TRP A 22 -2.39 0.38 -9.89
N ILE A 23 -3.45 -0.16 -9.27
CA ILE A 23 -3.40 -1.09 -8.14
C ILE A 23 -3.85 -2.44 -8.66
N ARG A 24 -2.89 -3.34 -8.92
CA ARG A 24 -3.12 -4.63 -9.59
C ARG A 24 -2.74 -5.79 -8.68
N ARG A 25 -3.35 -6.95 -8.89
CA ARG A 25 -2.95 -8.17 -8.18
C ARG A 25 -1.46 -8.42 -8.45
N GLY A 26 -0.69 -8.66 -7.40
CA GLY A 26 0.73 -8.93 -7.55
C GLY A 26 0.99 -10.19 -8.37
N GLY A 27 2.09 -10.17 -9.13
CA GLY A 27 2.51 -11.32 -9.93
C GLY A 27 3.04 -12.48 -9.07
N SER A 28 3.55 -13.54 -9.71
CA SER A 28 4.22 -14.68 -9.03
C SER A 28 5.54 -14.29 -8.34
N THR A 29 5.85 -13.00 -8.22
CA THR A 29 7.07 -12.48 -7.61
C THR A 29 7.01 -12.74 -6.12
N LYS A 30 7.74 -13.76 -5.66
CA LYS A 30 7.98 -13.97 -4.23
C LYS A 30 8.84 -12.81 -3.73
N LEU A 31 8.23 -11.88 -3.01
CA LEU A 31 8.95 -10.88 -2.24
C LEU A 31 9.22 -11.46 -0.85
N PRO A 32 10.50 -11.68 -0.48
CA PRO A 32 10.84 -12.27 0.82
C PRO A 32 10.35 -11.43 2.00
N ASP A 33 10.16 -10.13 1.79
CA ASP A 33 9.78 -9.18 2.84
C ASP A 33 8.26 -9.07 3.05
N LEU A 34 7.44 -9.66 2.17
CA LEU A 34 5.99 -9.67 2.35
C LEU A 34 5.58 -10.80 3.31
N THR A 35 4.99 -10.44 4.44
CA THR A 35 4.57 -11.39 5.48
C THR A 35 3.08 -11.71 5.45
N LEU A 36 2.30 -10.93 4.70
CA LEU A 36 0.84 -11.04 4.62
C LEU A 36 0.37 -11.74 3.33
N PRO A 37 -0.73 -12.51 3.39
CA PRO A 37 -1.10 -13.46 2.34
C PRO A 37 -1.71 -12.83 1.08
N PHE A 38 -2.34 -11.65 1.18
CA PHE A 38 -2.92 -10.96 0.04
C PHE A 38 -2.12 -9.72 -0.27
N PHE A 39 -1.67 -9.55 -1.51
CA PHE A 39 -0.94 -8.35 -1.89
C PHE A 39 -1.30 -7.84 -3.28
N VAL A 40 -1.13 -6.53 -3.41
CA VAL A 40 -1.24 -5.78 -4.66
C VAL A 40 0.04 -5.02 -4.92
N GLU A 41 0.23 -4.82 -6.19
CA GLU A 41 1.31 -4.14 -6.84
C GLU A 41 0.79 -2.77 -7.28
N VAL A 42 1.44 -1.70 -6.83
CA VAL A 42 1.05 -0.33 -7.12
C VAL A 42 2.10 0.35 -8.00
N GLU A 43 1.61 0.88 -9.11
CA GLU A 43 2.37 1.67 -10.06
C GLU A 43 1.81 3.09 -10.08
N ILE A 44 2.69 4.07 -9.90
CA ILE A 44 2.34 5.47 -9.76
C ILE A 44 3.43 6.35 -10.35
N ASN A 45 3.06 7.25 -11.26
CA ASN A 45 4.03 8.06 -12.01
C ASN A 45 4.39 9.40 -11.33
N SER A 46 3.72 9.77 -10.23
CA SER A 46 3.92 11.06 -9.55
C SER A 46 3.67 11.00 -8.06
N HIS A 47 4.51 11.69 -7.26
CA HIS A 47 4.32 11.81 -5.80
C HIS A 47 3.01 12.49 -5.41
N TYR A 48 2.46 13.36 -6.27
CA TYR A 48 1.20 14.05 -5.99
C TYR A 48 0.01 13.09 -5.85
N ASN A 49 0.13 11.88 -6.40
CA ASN A 49 -0.95 10.88 -6.40
C ASN A 49 -0.85 9.90 -5.21
N LEU A 50 0.10 10.09 -4.28
CA LEU A 50 0.22 9.25 -3.08
C LEU A 50 -1.02 9.35 -2.17
N SER A 51 -1.74 10.47 -2.21
CA SER A 51 -3.03 10.63 -1.51
C SER A 51 -4.06 9.58 -1.94
N ILE A 52 -4.05 9.15 -3.20
CA ILE A 52 -4.94 8.10 -3.71
C ILE A 52 -4.64 6.77 -3.01
N ILE A 53 -3.37 6.50 -2.68
CA ILE A 53 -2.97 5.29 -1.97
C ILE A 53 -3.43 5.35 -0.51
N ARG A 54 -3.28 6.50 0.15
CA ARG A 54 -3.83 6.74 1.49
C ARG A 54 -5.34 6.49 1.50
N ASP A 55 -6.08 7.11 0.59
CA ASP A 55 -7.54 7.01 0.56
C ASP A 55 -8.00 5.58 0.26
N TYR A 56 -7.30 4.88 -0.65
CA TYR A 56 -7.48 3.46 -0.89
C TYR A 56 -7.33 2.60 0.38
N ILE A 57 -6.30 2.86 1.20
CA ILE A 57 -6.07 2.14 2.45
C ILE A 57 -7.21 2.41 3.44
N ILE A 58 -7.59 3.68 3.63
CA ILE A 58 -8.63 4.07 4.56
C ILE A 58 -9.98 3.46 4.17
N ASP A 59 -10.35 3.51 2.89
CA ASP A 59 -11.60 2.94 2.39
C ASP A 59 -11.62 1.41 2.45
N PHE A 60 -10.46 0.78 2.29
CA PHE A 60 -10.31 -0.66 2.53
C PHE A 60 -10.53 -1.01 4.00
N GLN A 61 -9.93 -0.27 4.94
CA GLN A 61 -10.09 -0.52 6.37
C GLN A 61 -11.55 -0.41 6.83
N LYS A 62 -12.32 0.56 6.31
CA LYS A 62 -13.76 0.72 6.61
C LYS A 62 -14.61 -0.53 6.27
N GLN A 63 -14.15 -1.40 5.38
CA GLN A 63 -14.88 -2.61 4.97
C GLN A 63 -14.75 -3.76 5.98
N TYR A 64 -13.85 -3.65 6.96
CA TYR A 64 -13.53 -4.72 7.89
C TYR A 64 -13.48 -4.22 9.34
N LYS A 65 -13.74 -5.11 10.30
CA LYS A 65 -13.62 -4.78 11.73
C LYS A 65 -12.16 -4.63 12.20
N GLN A 66 -11.25 -5.32 11.53
CA GLN A 66 -9.82 -5.34 11.81
C GLN A 66 -9.05 -5.68 10.54
N THR A 67 -7.93 -5.00 10.33
CA THR A 67 -7.00 -5.26 9.23
C THR A 67 -5.56 -5.10 9.69
N GLU A 68 -4.68 -5.93 9.15
CA GLU A 68 -3.24 -5.69 9.16
C GLU A 68 -2.82 -5.33 7.74
N ILE A 69 -2.02 -4.28 7.60
CA ILE A 69 -1.52 -3.80 6.32
C ILE A 69 -0.01 -3.60 6.42
N GLN A 70 0.69 -4.12 5.44
CA GLN A 70 2.12 -3.93 5.24
C GLN A 70 2.33 -3.21 3.91
N ILE A 71 3.12 -2.14 3.92
CA ILE A 71 3.43 -1.34 2.74
C ILE A 71 4.95 -1.38 2.55
N LEU A 72 5.41 -1.87 1.40
CA LEU A 72 6.82 -1.84 1.01
C LEU A 72 7.00 -0.81 -0.10
N ILE A 73 7.93 0.14 0.09
CA ILE A 73 8.12 1.26 -0.85
C ILE A 73 9.57 1.32 -1.30
N LYS A 74 9.81 1.30 -2.62
CA LYS A 74 11.17 1.37 -3.19
C LYS A 74 11.75 2.78 -3.12
N ASN A 75 10.92 3.79 -3.36
CA ASN A 75 11.35 5.18 -3.42
C ASN A 75 11.35 5.82 -2.01
N THR A 76 12.49 6.35 -1.56
CA THR A 76 12.65 6.93 -0.21
C THR A 76 11.82 8.19 0.02
N ALA A 77 11.59 9.01 -1.01
CA ALA A 77 10.72 10.18 -0.90
C ALA A 77 9.24 9.76 -0.74
N PHE A 78 8.81 8.73 -1.47
CA PHE A 78 7.46 8.18 -1.30
C PHE A 78 7.30 7.53 0.07
N LEU A 79 8.35 6.85 0.57
CA LEU A 79 8.36 6.26 1.90
C LEU A 79 8.09 7.30 2.98
N ALA A 80 8.89 8.37 3.00
CA ALA A 80 8.74 9.45 3.97
C ALA A 80 7.35 10.11 3.88
N ALA A 81 6.89 10.42 2.67
CA ALA A 81 5.58 11.03 2.45
C ALA A 81 4.42 10.12 2.94
N MET A 82 4.48 8.82 2.65
CA MET A 82 3.47 7.86 3.10
C MET A 82 3.48 7.66 4.62
N GLN A 83 4.66 7.66 5.24
CA GLN A 83 4.79 7.62 6.70
C GLN A 83 4.13 8.83 7.34
N ASP A 84 4.41 10.04 6.85
CA ASP A 84 3.78 11.28 7.36
C ASP A 84 2.25 11.28 7.16
N MET A 85 1.77 10.87 5.98
CA MET A 85 0.34 10.84 5.66
C MET A 85 -0.46 9.86 6.53
N LEU A 86 0.16 8.77 6.99
CA LEU A 86 -0.48 7.71 7.76
C LEU A 86 -0.12 7.75 9.26
N ALA A 87 0.82 8.59 9.68
CA ALA A 87 1.25 8.71 11.08
C ALA A 87 0.11 9.08 12.04
N SER A 88 -0.86 9.87 11.58
CA SER A 88 -2.02 10.29 12.39
C SER A 88 -3.20 9.32 12.32
N HIS A 89 -3.10 8.25 11.54
CA HIS A 89 -4.18 7.29 11.34
C HIS A 89 -4.18 6.23 12.44
N GLU A 90 -4.51 6.64 13.66
CA GLU A 90 -4.68 5.73 14.79
C GLU A 90 -6.09 5.13 14.77
N GLN A 91 -6.19 3.88 14.32
CA GLN A 91 -7.39 3.09 14.52
C GLN A 91 -7.04 1.85 15.35
N PRO A 92 -7.62 1.66 16.56
CA PRO A 92 -7.17 0.64 17.52
C PRO A 92 -7.19 -0.80 16.98
N HIS A 93 -8.01 -1.06 15.97
CA HIS A 93 -8.19 -2.38 15.36
C HIS A 93 -7.54 -2.50 13.98
N HIS A 94 -6.84 -1.48 13.51
CA HIS A 94 -6.17 -1.52 12.22
C HIS A 94 -4.69 -1.18 12.37
N ALA A 95 -3.83 -2.10 11.94
CA ALA A 95 -2.39 -1.92 11.96
C ALA A 95 -1.89 -1.59 10.55
N ILE A 96 -1.02 -0.59 10.46
CA ILE A 96 -0.28 -0.26 9.23
C ILE A 96 1.20 -0.26 9.57
N THR A 97 1.98 -0.99 8.78
CA THR A 97 3.44 -0.98 8.84
C THR A 97 3.99 -0.56 7.48
N ILE A 98 4.99 0.31 7.48
CA ILE A 98 5.55 0.89 6.25
C ILE A 98 7.07 0.74 6.31
N TYR A 99 7.63 0.01 5.34
CA TYR A 99 9.05 -0.31 5.27
C TYR A 99 9.63 0.01 3.88
N PRO A 100 10.94 0.28 3.79
CA PRO A 100 11.63 0.31 2.51
C PRO A 100 11.56 -1.07 1.83
N LEU A 101 11.38 -1.08 0.51
CA LEU A 101 11.56 -2.29 -0.30
C LEU A 101 13.03 -2.45 -0.64
N TRP A 102 13.68 -3.48 -0.09
CA TRP A 102 15.07 -3.80 -0.42
C TRP A 102 15.11 -4.65 -1.69
N THR A 103 15.81 -4.18 -2.70
CA THR A 103 16.20 -5.01 -3.85
C THR A 103 17.62 -5.48 -3.61
N ASN A 104 17.80 -6.76 -3.26
CA ASN A 104 19.11 -7.43 -3.35
C ASN A 104 19.52 -7.59 -4.81
#